data_AF-H8YWR4-F1
#
_entry.id   AF-H8YWR4-F1
#
_cell.length_a   1.000
_cell.length_b   1.000
_cell.length_c   1.000
_cell.angle_alpha   90.00
_cell.angle_beta   90.00
_cell.angle_gamma   90.00
#
_symmetry.space_group_name_H-M   'P 1'
#
loop_
_entity.id
_entity.type
_entity.pdbx_description
1 polymer ?
#
loop_
_entity_poly.entity_id
_entity_poly.type
_entity_poly.pdbx_seq_one_letter_code
_entity_poly.pdbx_strand_id
1 'polypeptide(L)'
;MSREKRTPWHELLGKALADALIGLPYRVSSEEELALRSQRLDVLIIEQGPSPEQTIAPPEERPDGLEDLAAHNLLSFKAGGEPFDVWAAEELNSHYVTYRKLASIRALRHLPAGDETPVAEPRKAYPLLPVEDFRSYAIATRFPRKLVKQLPPGSCQKTAKAGIYHLRVGTRDLRLVVINQLELHPRNAPWGLFATDEAHWRAAFRSYRPRSDLGAHLHNLIAHHRFGEGKMAHTYEDMKREARDWLKTYLPQLDPEERLEGLDPEARLKGLDSEARLKGLDPDVIEAWLKKQRSDH
;
A
#
# COMPACT_ATOMS: atom_id res chain seq x y z
N MET A 1 -6.96 -36.54 32.66
CA MET A 1 -8.12 -35.71 32.26
C MET A 1 -8.36 -35.92 30.77
N SER A 2 -9.47 -36.58 30.42
CA SER A 2 -9.83 -36.94 29.04
C SER A 2 -10.07 -35.69 28.20
N ARG A 3 -9.48 -35.64 27.00
CA ARG A 3 -9.73 -34.60 25.99
C ARG A 3 -11.19 -34.77 25.54
N GLU A 4 -12.07 -33.86 25.93
CA GLU A 4 -13.43 -33.80 25.41
C GLU A 4 -13.35 -33.60 23.89
N LYS A 5 -13.58 -34.66 23.12
CA LYS A 5 -13.68 -34.59 21.66
C LYS A 5 -14.96 -33.83 21.35
N ARG A 6 -14.84 -32.60 20.86
CA ARG A 6 -15.98 -31.83 20.36
C ARG A 6 -16.66 -32.62 19.23
N THR A 7 -17.97 -32.77 19.30
CA THR A 7 -18.77 -33.38 18.23
C THR A 7 -18.61 -32.57 16.94
N PRO A 8 -18.27 -33.20 15.79
CA PRO A 8 -18.04 -32.51 14.52
C PRO A 8 -19.38 -32.15 13.84
N TRP A 9 -20.17 -31.27 14.46
CA TRP A 9 -21.53 -30.95 14.00
C TRP A 9 -21.61 -30.46 12.55
N HIS A 10 -20.61 -29.69 12.08
CA HIS A 10 -20.56 -29.23 10.69
C HIS A 10 -20.38 -30.39 9.70
N GLU A 11 -19.53 -31.37 10.03
CA GLU A 11 -19.33 -32.56 9.21
C GLU A 11 -20.60 -33.44 9.19
N LEU A 12 -21.22 -33.65 10.36
CA LEU A 12 -22.46 -34.43 10.48
C LEU A 12 -23.62 -33.80 9.70
N LEU A 13 -23.77 -32.47 9.74
CA LEU A 13 -24.74 -31.74 8.94
C LEU A 13 -24.46 -31.88 7.44
N GLY A 14 -23.20 -31.73 7.03
CA GLY A 14 -22.79 -31.92 5.63
C GLY A 14 -23.15 -33.31 5.11
N LYS A 15 -22.90 -34.37 5.89
CA LYS A 15 -23.29 -35.75 5.54
C LYS A 15 -24.80 -35.92 5.46
N ALA A 16 -25.57 -35.37 6.41
CA ALA A 16 -27.02 -35.46 6.39
C ALA A 16 -27.63 -34.75 5.16
N LEU A 17 -27.08 -33.59 4.76
CA LEU A 17 -27.50 -32.88 3.55
C LEU A 17 -27.08 -33.63 2.27
N ALA A 18 -25.89 -34.22 2.26
CA ALA A 18 -25.44 -35.02 1.11
C ALA A 18 -26.36 -36.23 0.87
N ASP A 19 -26.82 -36.89 1.95
CA ASP A 19 -27.77 -37.99 1.90
C ASP A 19 -29.17 -37.53 1.44
N ALA A 20 -29.70 -36.46 2.04
CA ALA A 20 -31.03 -35.95 1.74
C ALA A 20 -31.19 -35.40 0.30
N LEU A 21 -30.09 -35.03 -0.36
CA LEU A 21 -30.11 -34.43 -1.70
C LEU A 21 -29.77 -35.42 -2.84
N ILE A 22 -29.65 -36.72 -2.55
CA ILE A 22 -29.44 -37.75 -3.58
C ILE A 22 -30.59 -37.72 -4.60
N GLY A 23 -30.23 -37.74 -5.89
CA GLY A 23 -31.20 -37.71 -7.00
C GLY A 23 -31.69 -36.31 -7.39
N LEU A 24 -31.27 -35.26 -6.68
CA LEU A 24 -31.51 -33.86 -7.02
C LEU A 24 -30.27 -33.23 -7.70
N PRO A 25 -30.41 -32.13 -8.47
CA PRO A 25 -29.30 -31.51 -9.21
C PRO A 25 -28.38 -30.65 -8.30
N TYR A 26 -28.11 -31.10 -7.09
CA TYR A 26 -27.29 -30.38 -6.10
C TYR A 26 -26.11 -31.24 -5.63
N ARG A 27 -24.97 -30.61 -5.37
CA ARG A 27 -23.78 -31.25 -4.78
C ARG A 27 -23.49 -30.61 -3.44
N VAL A 28 -23.19 -31.44 -2.45
CA VAL A 28 -22.76 -30.99 -1.13
C VAL A 28 -21.26 -31.22 -1.00
N SER A 29 -20.50 -30.14 -0.82
CA SER A 29 -19.10 -30.17 -0.43
C SER A 29 -18.95 -29.59 0.97
N SER A 30 -18.05 -30.18 1.76
CA SER A 30 -17.68 -29.70 3.09
C SER A 30 -16.24 -29.18 3.03
N GLU A 31 -15.99 -28.00 3.61
CA GLU A 31 -14.64 -27.46 3.83
C GLU A 31 -13.85 -27.13 2.54
N GLU A 32 -14.46 -26.41 1.59
CA GLU A 32 -13.73 -25.83 0.46
C GLU A 32 -12.88 -24.62 0.92
N GLU A 33 -11.63 -24.55 0.45
CA GLU A 33 -10.78 -23.37 0.64
C GLU A 33 -11.25 -22.26 -0.31
N LEU A 34 -12.01 -21.30 0.25
CA LEU A 34 -12.60 -20.19 -0.51
C LEU A 34 -11.62 -19.02 -0.73
N ALA A 35 -10.39 -19.14 -0.23
CA ALA A 35 -9.34 -18.14 -0.45
C ALA A 35 -8.81 -18.26 -1.89
N LEU A 36 -9.49 -17.59 -2.83
CA LEU A 36 -8.94 -17.34 -4.16
C LEU A 36 -7.63 -16.56 -3.99
N ARG A 37 -6.49 -17.17 -4.37
CA ARG A 37 -5.11 -16.64 -4.43
C ARG A 37 -4.89 -15.24 -3.84
N SER A 38 -4.01 -15.13 -2.85
CA SER A 38 -3.24 -13.92 -2.48
C SER A 38 -3.88 -12.57 -2.87
N GLN A 39 -4.93 -12.18 -2.13
CA GLN A 39 -5.69 -10.92 -2.24
C GLN A 39 -4.86 -9.68 -1.83
N ARG A 40 -3.59 -9.61 -2.28
CA ARG A 40 -2.55 -8.70 -1.77
C ARG A 40 -2.81 -7.22 -2.09
N LEU A 41 -3.86 -6.87 -2.83
CA LEU A 41 -4.09 -5.51 -3.32
C LEU A 41 -5.51 -4.96 -3.07
N ASP A 42 -6.43 -5.76 -2.52
CA ASP A 42 -7.83 -5.33 -2.36
C ASP A 42 -8.05 -4.43 -1.14
N VAL A 43 -7.17 -4.56 -0.14
CA VAL A 43 -7.19 -3.79 1.11
C VAL A 43 -5.79 -3.39 1.55
N LEU A 44 -5.64 -2.12 1.94
CA LEU A 44 -4.48 -1.57 2.63
C LEU A 44 -4.71 -1.63 4.14
N ILE A 45 -3.67 -1.98 4.89
CA ILE A 45 -3.70 -2.07 6.35
C ILE A 45 -2.77 -1.01 6.93
N ILE A 46 -3.29 -0.19 7.84
CA ILE A 46 -2.50 0.75 8.64
C ILE A 46 -2.59 0.30 10.11
N GLU A 47 -1.45 -0.11 10.66
CA GLU A 47 -1.29 -0.52 12.06
C GLU A 47 -0.64 0.59 12.88
N GLN A 48 -1.08 0.75 14.11
CA GLN A 48 -0.42 1.63 15.06
C GLN A 48 0.95 1.05 15.44
N GLY A 49 1.99 1.89 15.33
CA GLY A 49 3.35 1.51 15.72
C GLY A 49 3.52 1.38 17.26
N PRO A 50 4.65 0.84 17.72
CA PRO A 50 4.90 0.51 19.13
C PRO A 50 5.04 1.74 20.05
N SER A 51 5.16 2.96 19.49
CA SER A 51 5.35 4.19 20.27
C SER A 51 4.33 5.25 19.86
N PRO A 52 3.05 5.12 20.26
CA PRO A 52 2.00 6.08 19.91
C PRO A 52 2.23 7.48 20.51
N GLU A 53 3.04 7.58 21.57
CA GLU A 53 3.41 8.84 22.21
C GLU A 53 4.43 9.66 21.41
N GLN A 54 5.10 9.08 20.41
CA GLN A 54 6.03 9.78 19.50
C GLN A 54 5.29 10.46 18.33
N THR A 55 4.12 11.02 18.59
CA THR A 55 3.36 11.71 17.55
C THR A 55 3.96 13.11 17.34
N ILE A 56 4.68 13.30 16.23
CA ILE A 56 5.32 14.59 15.88
C ILE A 56 4.29 15.61 15.33
N ALA A 57 3.18 15.16 14.75
CA ALA A 57 2.17 16.01 14.11
C ALA A 57 0.77 15.77 14.70
N PRO A 58 0.04 16.82 15.07
CA PRO A 58 -1.24 16.67 15.75
C PRO A 58 -2.33 16.11 14.83
N PRO A 59 -3.41 15.49 15.36
CA PRO A 59 -4.43 14.79 14.57
C PRO A 59 -5.07 15.66 13.48
N GLU A 60 -5.18 16.97 13.70
CA GLU A 60 -5.70 17.92 12.73
C GLU A 60 -4.82 18.05 11.47
N GLU A 61 -3.51 17.76 11.54
CA GLU A 61 -2.65 17.80 10.35
C GLU A 61 -2.77 16.54 9.47
N ARG A 62 -3.52 15.52 9.94
CA ARG A 62 -3.77 14.31 9.17
C ARG A 62 -4.72 14.61 8.00
N PRO A 63 -4.65 13.82 6.92
CA PRO A 63 -5.64 13.90 5.85
C PRO A 63 -7.05 13.70 6.39
N ASP A 64 -8.01 14.43 5.83
CA ASP A 64 -9.39 14.33 6.28
C ASP A 64 -9.90 12.90 6.16
N GLY A 65 -10.59 12.46 7.21
CA GLY A 65 -11.04 11.10 7.36
C GLY A 65 -10.01 10.15 8.01
N LEU A 66 -8.81 10.57 8.40
CA LEU A 66 -7.85 9.73 9.15
C LEU A 66 -7.54 10.27 10.58
N GLU A 67 -8.43 11.10 11.13
CA GLU A 67 -8.20 11.77 12.41
C GLU A 67 -8.26 10.79 13.59
N ASP A 68 -9.13 9.78 13.51
CA ASP A 68 -9.43 8.78 14.55
C ASP A 68 -8.91 7.37 14.23
N LEU A 69 -7.79 7.28 13.51
CA LEU A 69 -7.11 6.00 13.27
C LEU A 69 -7.01 5.20 14.59
N ALA A 70 -7.45 3.93 14.54
CA ALA A 70 -7.37 3.00 15.67
C ALA A 70 -6.07 2.18 15.62
N ALA A 71 -5.94 1.16 16.47
CA ALA A 71 -4.80 0.24 16.42
C ALA A 71 -4.68 -0.47 15.06
N HIS A 72 -5.83 -0.76 14.43
CA HIS A 72 -5.94 -1.46 13.16
C HIS A 72 -6.90 -0.75 12.20
N ASN A 73 -6.46 -0.47 10.98
CA ASN A 73 -7.26 0.30 10.03
C ASN A 73 -7.20 -0.35 8.65
N LEU A 74 -8.35 -0.68 8.09
CA LEU A 74 -8.45 -1.34 6.78
C LEU A 74 -9.05 -0.37 5.78
N LEU A 75 -8.41 -0.21 4.62
CA LEU A 75 -8.83 0.71 3.58
C LEU A 75 -8.99 -0.05 2.27
N SER A 76 -10.14 0.10 1.61
CA SER A 76 -10.30 -0.32 0.22
C SER A 76 -10.41 0.92 -0.66
N PHE A 77 -9.62 0.98 -1.73
CA PHE A 77 -9.57 2.10 -2.65
C PHE A 77 -10.15 1.72 -4.00
N LYS A 78 -11.08 2.55 -4.50
CA LYS A 78 -11.69 2.39 -5.81
C LYS A 78 -11.44 3.65 -6.66
N ALA A 79 -10.63 3.45 -7.70
CA ALA A 79 -10.12 4.49 -8.58
C ALA A 79 -11.20 5.04 -9.53
N GLY A 80 -10.83 5.95 -10.44
CA GLY A 80 -11.78 6.61 -11.35
C GLY A 80 -12.66 5.67 -12.16
N GLY A 81 -12.07 4.61 -12.71
CA GLY A 81 -12.75 3.62 -13.56
C GLY A 81 -13.62 2.63 -12.81
N GLU A 82 -13.51 2.57 -11.49
CA GLU A 82 -14.14 1.55 -10.66
C GLU A 82 -14.98 2.20 -9.55
N PRO A 83 -16.32 2.07 -9.57
CA PRO A 83 -17.14 2.60 -8.49
C PRO A 83 -16.98 1.76 -7.22
N PHE A 84 -16.99 2.41 -6.06
CA PHE A 84 -17.19 1.70 -4.79
C PHE A 84 -18.65 1.25 -4.70
N ASP A 85 -18.92 -0.04 -4.86
CA ASP A 85 -20.26 -0.62 -4.87
C ASP A 85 -20.53 -1.51 -3.65
N VAL A 86 -21.68 -2.21 -3.65
CA VAL A 86 -22.05 -3.08 -2.52
C VAL A 86 -21.12 -4.27 -2.39
N TRP A 87 -20.61 -4.79 -3.50
CA TRP A 87 -19.67 -5.91 -3.49
C TRP A 87 -18.35 -5.50 -2.85
N ALA A 88 -17.79 -4.34 -3.24
CA ALA A 88 -16.58 -3.80 -2.62
C ALA A 88 -16.74 -3.55 -1.10
N ALA A 89 -17.95 -3.15 -0.66
CA ALA A 89 -18.23 -2.98 0.75
C ALA A 89 -18.27 -4.32 1.51
N GLU A 90 -18.90 -5.35 0.94
CA GLU A 90 -18.96 -6.69 1.52
C GLU A 90 -17.58 -7.37 1.52
N GLU A 91 -16.76 -7.17 0.47
CA GLU A 91 -15.37 -7.60 0.43
C GLU A 91 -14.57 -6.97 1.59
N LEU A 92 -14.65 -5.65 1.77
CA LEU A 92 -13.97 -4.97 2.88
C LEU A 92 -14.42 -5.50 4.25
N ASN A 93 -15.72 -5.80 4.41
CA ASN A 93 -16.24 -6.43 5.63
C ASN A 93 -15.65 -7.84 5.84
N SER A 94 -15.56 -8.64 4.77
CA SER A 94 -14.94 -9.97 4.80
C SER A 94 -13.46 -9.91 5.18
N HIS A 95 -12.71 -8.98 4.58
CA HIS A 95 -11.31 -8.72 4.92
C HIS A 95 -11.15 -8.31 6.37
N TYR A 96 -12.02 -7.42 6.88
CA TYR A 96 -12.02 -7.07 8.30
C TYR A 96 -12.18 -8.30 9.19
N VAL A 97 -13.12 -9.20 8.90
CA VAL A 97 -13.38 -10.38 9.74
C VAL A 97 -12.14 -11.28 9.76
N THR A 98 -11.58 -11.55 8.58
CA THR A 98 -10.39 -12.39 8.43
C THR A 98 -9.18 -11.77 9.12
N TYR A 99 -8.93 -10.49 8.88
CA TYR A 99 -7.80 -9.78 9.46
C TYR A 99 -7.93 -9.63 10.98
N ARG A 100 -9.13 -9.39 11.54
CA ARG A 100 -9.32 -9.33 13.00
C ARG A 100 -8.98 -10.67 13.67
N LYS A 101 -9.32 -11.80 13.05
CA LYS A 101 -8.88 -13.12 13.54
C LYS A 101 -7.35 -13.21 13.52
N LEU A 102 -6.72 -12.86 12.39
CA LEU A 102 -5.27 -12.89 12.24
C LEU A 102 -4.57 -12.01 13.29
N ALA A 103 -5.00 -10.75 13.44
CA ALA A 103 -4.48 -9.82 14.43
C ALA A 103 -4.63 -10.35 15.86
N SER A 104 -5.78 -10.96 16.18
CA SER A 104 -6.01 -11.57 17.49
C SER A 104 -5.07 -12.75 17.77
N ILE A 105 -4.79 -13.58 16.76
CA ILE A 105 -3.85 -14.70 16.92
C ILE A 105 -2.41 -14.19 17.04
N ARG A 106 -2.02 -13.18 16.25
CA ARG A 106 -0.70 -12.55 16.36
C ARG A 106 -0.48 -11.94 17.74
N ALA A 107 -1.47 -11.21 18.26
CA ALA A 107 -1.44 -10.67 19.61
C ALA A 107 -1.31 -11.77 20.67
N LEU A 108 -2.09 -12.85 20.55
CA LEU A 108 -2.02 -14.01 21.46
C LEU A 108 -0.64 -14.70 21.45
N ARG A 109 0.06 -14.69 20.30
CA ARG A 109 1.37 -15.32 20.13
C ARG A 109 2.53 -14.36 20.32
N HIS A 110 2.27 -13.09 20.65
CA HIS A 110 3.28 -12.03 20.71
C HIS A 110 4.12 -11.93 19.42
N LEU A 111 3.50 -12.18 18.27
CA LEU A 111 4.16 -12.03 16.97
C LEU A 111 4.19 -10.55 16.57
N PRO A 112 5.30 -10.06 16.01
CA PRO A 112 5.38 -8.68 15.55
C PRO A 112 4.40 -8.40 14.41
N ALA A 113 3.95 -7.14 14.34
CA ALA A 113 3.25 -6.59 13.20
C ALA A 113 4.03 -6.81 11.90
N GLY A 114 3.36 -7.15 10.81
CA GLY A 114 4.01 -7.41 9.51
C GLY A 114 4.69 -8.78 9.34
N ASP A 115 4.66 -9.68 10.34
CA ASP A 115 5.16 -11.06 10.16
C ASP A 115 4.27 -11.83 9.17
N GLU A 116 4.78 -12.07 7.95
CA GLU A 116 4.09 -12.80 6.88
C GLU A 116 4.03 -14.33 7.11
N THR A 117 4.62 -14.84 8.19
CA THR A 117 4.60 -16.27 8.48
C THR A 117 3.15 -16.77 8.59
N PRO A 118 2.75 -17.81 7.84
CA PRO A 118 1.40 -18.35 7.88
C PRO A 118 1.00 -18.73 9.32
N VAL A 119 -0.05 -18.08 9.82
CA VAL A 119 -0.54 -18.30 11.18
C VAL A 119 -1.69 -19.30 11.14
N ALA A 120 -1.43 -20.55 11.52
CA ALA A 120 -2.48 -21.55 11.66
C ALA A 120 -3.46 -21.17 12.78
N GLU A 121 -4.77 -21.29 12.54
CA GLU A 121 -5.79 -20.98 13.54
C GLU A 121 -5.68 -21.94 14.75
N PRO A 122 -5.74 -21.45 16.00
CA PRO A 122 -5.71 -22.30 17.18
C PRO A 122 -6.87 -23.31 17.19
N ARG A 123 -6.60 -24.56 17.58
CA ARG A 123 -7.65 -25.60 17.74
C ARG A 123 -8.66 -25.30 18.84
N LYS A 124 -8.34 -24.39 19.75
CA LYS A 124 -9.23 -23.95 20.84
C LYS A 124 -9.76 -22.56 20.51
N ALA A 125 -10.97 -22.25 20.99
CA ALA A 125 -11.50 -20.90 20.90
C ALA A 125 -10.54 -19.90 21.56
N TYR A 126 -10.39 -18.74 20.94
CA TYR A 126 -9.56 -17.65 21.40
C TYR A 126 -10.38 -16.35 21.37
N PRO A 127 -10.12 -15.41 22.29
CA PRO A 127 -10.80 -14.13 22.26
C PRO A 127 -10.38 -13.34 21.02
N LEU A 128 -11.35 -12.68 20.39
CA LEU A 128 -11.05 -11.68 19.37
C LEU A 128 -10.68 -10.36 20.04
N LEU A 129 -9.73 -9.63 19.48
CA LEU A 129 -9.44 -8.24 19.86
C LEU A 129 -10.73 -7.41 19.80
N PRO A 130 -10.91 -6.40 20.66
CA PRO A 130 -12.10 -5.54 20.68
C PRO A 130 -12.45 -4.93 19.32
N VAL A 131 -13.73 -4.60 19.09
CA VAL A 131 -14.17 -4.03 17.79
C VAL A 131 -13.68 -2.59 17.62
N GLU A 132 -13.64 -1.87 18.72
CA GLU A 132 -13.19 -0.49 18.87
C GLU A 132 -11.72 -0.27 18.47
N ASP A 133 -10.90 -1.33 18.46
CA ASP A 133 -9.51 -1.29 17.99
C ASP A 133 -9.39 -1.23 16.46
N PHE A 134 -10.52 -1.34 15.75
CA PHE A 134 -10.55 -1.42 14.30
C PHE A 134 -11.36 -0.28 13.66
N ARG A 135 -10.90 0.21 12.52
CA ARG A 135 -11.65 1.08 11.62
C ARG A 135 -11.60 0.56 10.18
N SER A 136 -12.64 0.85 9.41
CA SER A 136 -12.73 0.50 8.00
C SER A 136 -13.05 1.74 7.17
N TYR A 137 -12.31 1.93 6.09
CA TYR A 137 -12.40 3.11 5.23
C TYR A 137 -12.70 2.69 3.79
N ALA A 138 -13.77 3.24 3.24
CA ALA A 138 -14.11 3.15 1.84
C ALA A 138 -13.56 4.40 1.14
N ILE A 139 -12.51 4.26 0.35
CA ILE A 139 -11.90 5.38 -0.38
C ILE A 139 -12.39 5.34 -1.82
N ALA A 140 -13.16 6.34 -2.23
CA ALA A 140 -13.70 6.44 -3.57
C ALA A 140 -13.29 7.75 -4.22
N THR A 141 -12.90 7.72 -5.49
CA THR A 141 -12.64 8.96 -6.23
C THR A 141 -13.92 9.79 -6.41
N ARG A 142 -15.06 9.12 -6.63
CA ARG A 142 -16.37 9.73 -6.88
C ARG A 142 -17.41 9.21 -5.89
N PHE A 143 -18.41 10.04 -5.57
CA PHE A 143 -19.47 9.65 -4.64
C PHE A 143 -20.25 8.45 -5.17
N PRO A 144 -20.36 7.34 -4.41
CA PRO A 144 -20.94 6.08 -4.88
C PRO A 144 -22.48 6.12 -4.86
N ARG A 145 -23.09 6.90 -5.76
CA ARG A 145 -24.55 7.12 -5.82
C ARG A 145 -25.35 5.82 -5.93
N LYS A 146 -24.86 4.83 -6.68
CA LYS A 146 -25.55 3.56 -6.89
C LYS A 146 -25.62 2.75 -5.59
N LEU A 147 -24.50 2.62 -4.87
CA LEU A 147 -24.44 1.98 -3.56
C LEU A 147 -25.41 2.66 -2.58
N VAL A 148 -25.30 3.98 -2.43
CA VAL A 148 -26.11 4.72 -1.45
C VAL A 148 -27.62 4.60 -1.73
N LYS A 149 -28.03 4.51 -3.01
CA LYS A 149 -29.44 4.27 -3.39
C LYS A 149 -29.94 2.86 -3.05
N GLN A 150 -29.04 1.88 -2.97
CA GLN A 150 -29.38 0.49 -2.64
C GLN A 150 -29.44 0.23 -1.14
N LEU A 151 -28.84 1.10 -0.34
CA LEU A 151 -28.83 0.98 1.11
C LEU A 151 -30.10 1.60 1.73
N PRO A 152 -30.49 1.16 2.95
CA PRO A 152 -31.56 1.79 3.69
C PRO A 152 -31.39 3.31 3.84
N PRO A 153 -32.49 4.08 3.91
CA PRO A 153 -32.42 5.50 4.21
C PRO A 153 -31.66 5.77 5.50
N GLY A 154 -30.77 6.76 5.48
CA GLY A 154 -29.93 7.11 6.63
C GLY A 154 -28.64 6.28 6.76
N SER A 155 -28.42 5.28 5.90
CA SER A 155 -27.15 4.52 5.88
C SER A 155 -25.94 5.33 5.40
N CYS A 156 -26.12 6.48 4.77
CA CYS A 156 -25.01 7.36 4.38
C CYS A 156 -25.29 8.77 4.88
N GLN A 157 -24.47 9.24 5.82
CA GLN A 157 -24.64 10.51 6.51
C GLN A 157 -23.42 11.41 6.27
N LYS A 158 -23.65 12.67 5.95
CA LYS A 158 -22.58 13.68 5.83
C LYS A 158 -21.99 13.96 7.21
N THR A 159 -20.69 14.21 7.24
CA THR A 159 -20.02 14.79 8.41
C THR A 159 -19.89 16.30 8.26
N ALA A 160 -19.27 16.96 9.25
CA ALA A 160 -18.90 18.37 9.14
C ALA A 160 -17.83 18.63 8.05
N LYS A 161 -17.04 17.61 7.66
CA LYS A 161 -15.98 17.74 6.66
C LYS A 161 -16.49 17.37 5.26
N ALA A 162 -16.17 18.21 4.28
CA ALA A 162 -16.53 17.97 2.89
C ALA A 162 -15.89 16.66 2.38
N GLY A 163 -16.67 15.87 1.65
CA GLY A 163 -16.22 14.59 1.11
C GLY A 163 -16.10 13.45 2.13
N ILE A 164 -16.36 13.69 3.42
CA ILE A 164 -16.32 12.66 4.47
C ILE A 164 -17.74 12.29 4.91
N TYR A 165 -18.02 10.98 4.90
CA TYR A 165 -19.34 10.42 5.22
C TYR A 165 -19.23 9.25 6.19
N HIS A 166 -20.23 9.11 7.06
CA HIS A 166 -20.50 7.86 7.78
C HIS A 166 -21.35 6.96 6.89
N LEU A 167 -20.85 5.77 6.58
CA LEU A 167 -21.50 4.79 5.71
C LEU A 167 -21.74 3.49 6.48
N ARG A 168 -23.01 3.10 6.64
CA ARG A 168 -23.42 1.84 7.25
C ARG A 168 -23.74 0.82 6.16
N VAL A 169 -23.00 -0.29 6.15
CA VAL A 169 -23.28 -1.46 5.29
C VAL A 169 -23.44 -2.68 6.18
N GLY A 170 -24.63 -3.29 6.14
CA GLY A 170 -25.00 -4.34 7.08
C GLY A 170 -24.88 -3.86 8.53
N THR A 171 -24.08 -4.55 9.34
CA THR A 171 -23.84 -4.23 10.76
C THR A 171 -22.62 -3.34 10.98
N ARG A 172 -21.94 -2.89 9.91
CA ARG A 172 -20.63 -2.25 9.97
C ARG A 172 -20.68 -0.78 9.59
N ASP A 173 -20.06 0.04 10.42
CA ASP A 173 -19.74 1.42 10.08
C ASP A 173 -18.41 1.49 9.32
N LEU A 174 -18.48 2.17 8.18
CA LEU A 174 -17.36 2.52 7.33
C LEU A 174 -17.25 4.03 7.29
N ARG A 175 -16.03 4.55 7.24
CA ARG A 175 -15.82 5.92 6.82
C ARG A 175 -15.66 5.97 5.31
N LEU A 176 -16.58 6.64 4.63
CA LEU A 176 -16.48 6.89 3.21
C LEU A 176 -15.76 8.22 2.97
N VAL A 177 -14.61 8.14 2.28
CA VAL A 177 -13.82 9.30 1.83
C VAL A 177 -14.02 9.44 0.33
N VAL A 178 -14.59 10.57 -0.09
CA VAL A 178 -14.83 10.89 -1.50
C VAL A 178 -13.84 11.96 -1.95
N ILE A 179 -12.78 11.53 -2.64
CA ILE A 179 -11.62 12.36 -2.95
C ILE A 179 -12.00 13.64 -3.70
N ASN A 180 -12.84 13.54 -4.74
CA ASN A 180 -13.26 14.70 -5.54
C ASN A 180 -14.28 15.63 -4.83
N GLN A 181 -14.58 15.37 -3.55
CA GLN A 181 -15.45 16.22 -2.73
C GLN A 181 -14.73 16.75 -1.49
N LEU A 182 -13.46 16.38 -1.29
CA LEU A 182 -12.65 16.86 -0.19
C LEU A 182 -12.42 18.36 -0.33
N GLU A 183 -12.30 19.04 0.80
CA GLU A 183 -11.87 20.43 0.82
C GLU A 183 -10.47 20.57 0.17
N LEU A 184 -10.30 21.61 -0.65
CA LEU A 184 -9.02 21.97 -1.29
C LEU A 184 -8.05 22.55 -0.25
N HIS A 185 -7.53 21.69 0.61
CA HIS A 185 -6.65 22.03 1.72
C HIS A 185 -5.34 21.21 1.63
N PRO A 186 -4.16 21.79 1.96
CA PRO A 186 -2.87 21.07 1.90
C PRO A 186 -2.83 19.72 2.64
N ARG A 187 -3.50 19.59 3.79
CA ARG A 187 -3.66 18.32 4.53
C ARG A 187 -4.28 17.18 3.69
N ASN A 188 -5.15 17.52 2.72
CA ASN A 188 -5.79 16.58 1.81
C ASN A 188 -4.98 16.33 0.53
N ALA A 189 -3.80 16.94 0.39
CA ALA A 189 -2.96 16.73 -0.78
C ALA A 189 -2.63 15.24 -1.06
N PRO A 190 -2.34 14.39 -0.05
CA PRO A 190 -2.13 12.96 -0.29
C PRO A 190 -3.34 12.28 -0.98
N TRP A 191 -4.56 12.66 -0.60
CA TRP A 191 -5.78 12.16 -1.25
C TRP A 191 -5.92 12.73 -2.66
N GLY A 192 -5.76 14.04 -2.81
CA GLY A 192 -6.01 14.73 -4.07
C GLY A 192 -5.03 14.35 -5.18
N LEU A 193 -3.85 13.80 -4.86
CA LEU A 193 -2.96 13.19 -5.85
C LEU A 193 -3.66 12.09 -6.69
N PHE A 194 -4.68 11.44 -6.13
CA PHE A 194 -5.48 10.40 -6.79
C PHE A 194 -6.85 10.91 -7.28
N ALA A 195 -7.13 12.21 -7.16
CA ALA A 195 -8.38 12.80 -7.64
C ALA A 195 -8.55 12.61 -9.15
N THR A 196 -9.78 12.37 -9.59
CA THR A 196 -10.10 12.37 -11.03
C THR A 196 -10.61 13.72 -11.52
N ASP A 197 -11.00 14.59 -10.59
CA ASP A 197 -11.31 15.98 -10.89
C ASP A 197 -10.02 16.81 -11.05
N GLU A 198 -9.94 17.56 -12.15
CA GLU A 198 -8.75 18.33 -12.53
C GLU A 198 -8.39 19.42 -11.51
N ALA A 199 -9.39 20.09 -10.92
CA ALA A 199 -9.16 21.16 -9.97
C ALA A 199 -8.61 20.62 -8.64
N HIS A 200 -9.22 19.54 -8.12
CA HIS A 200 -8.74 18.86 -6.91
C HIS A 200 -7.33 18.32 -7.10
N TRP A 201 -7.06 17.68 -8.25
CA TRP A 201 -5.75 17.15 -8.53
C TRP A 201 -4.68 18.25 -8.65
N ARG A 202 -4.94 19.33 -9.42
CA ARG A 202 -3.96 20.45 -9.56
C ARG A 202 -3.67 21.12 -8.22
N ALA A 203 -4.69 21.36 -7.41
CA ALA A 203 -4.53 21.96 -6.09
C ALA A 203 -3.70 21.06 -5.16
N ALA A 204 -3.99 19.75 -5.14
CA ALA A 204 -3.27 18.78 -4.35
C ALA A 204 -1.82 18.60 -4.82
N PHE A 205 -1.59 18.47 -6.11
CA PHE A 205 -0.25 18.31 -6.68
C PHE A 205 0.67 19.49 -6.34
N ARG A 206 0.15 20.73 -6.35
CA ARG A 206 0.87 21.94 -5.92
C ARG A 206 1.12 22.01 -4.42
N SER A 207 0.20 21.47 -3.62
CA SER A 207 0.23 21.56 -2.15
C SER A 207 0.94 20.38 -1.49
N TYR A 208 1.12 19.26 -2.21
CA TYR A 208 1.81 18.09 -1.70
C TYR A 208 3.26 18.45 -1.36
N ARG A 209 3.67 18.13 -0.14
CA ARG A 209 5.03 18.31 0.36
C ARG A 209 5.56 16.94 0.75
N PRO A 210 6.42 16.32 -0.09
CA PRO A 210 7.10 15.09 0.27
C PRO A 210 7.79 15.21 1.62
N ARG A 211 7.67 14.17 2.46
CA ARG A 211 8.34 14.08 3.77
C ARG A 211 9.53 13.12 3.76
N SER A 212 9.78 12.46 2.62
CA SER A 212 10.84 11.47 2.42
C SER A 212 11.13 11.33 0.92
N ASP A 213 12.24 10.67 0.58
CA ASP A 213 12.60 10.36 -0.80
C ASP A 213 11.53 9.50 -1.50
N LEU A 214 10.88 8.59 -0.76
CA LEU A 214 9.73 7.84 -1.27
C LEU A 214 8.58 8.77 -1.66
N GLY A 215 8.29 9.79 -0.84
CA GLY A 215 7.28 10.80 -1.15
C GLY A 215 7.65 11.63 -2.38
N ALA A 216 8.94 11.94 -2.56
CA ALA A 216 9.43 12.69 -3.72
C ALA A 216 9.32 11.85 -4.99
N HIS A 217 9.71 10.57 -4.91
CA HIS A 217 9.54 9.61 -6.00
C HIS A 217 8.07 9.43 -6.38
N LEU A 218 7.16 9.29 -5.39
CA LEU A 218 5.72 9.22 -5.63
C LEU A 218 5.20 10.45 -6.37
N HIS A 219 5.60 11.65 -5.95
CA HIS A 219 5.20 12.90 -6.59
C HIS A 219 5.63 12.93 -8.07
N ASN A 220 6.87 12.54 -8.35
CA ASN A 220 7.40 12.44 -9.72
C ASN A 220 6.68 11.37 -10.55
N LEU A 221 6.41 10.20 -9.97
CA LEU A 221 5.71 9.10 -10.63
C LEU A 221 4.28 9.50 -11.01
N ILE A 222 3.56 10.18 -10.10
CA ILE A 222 2.21 10.69 -10.39
C ILE A 222 2.24 11.76 -11.48
N ALA A 223 3.25 12.65 -11.47
CA ALA A 223 3.44 13.60 -12.55
C ALA A 223 3.61 12.88 -13.89
N HIS A 224 4.50 11.88 -13.95
CA HIS A 224 4.76 11.10 -15.15
C HIS A 224 3.48 10.43 -15.70
N HIS A 225 2.72 9.72 -14.85
CA HIS A 225 1.50 9.05 -15.29
C HIS A 225 0.37 10.00 -15.67
N ARG A 226 0.24 11.16 -15.01
CA ARG A 226 -0.85 12.11 -15.27
C ARG A 226 -0.61 12.98 -16.48
N PHE A 227 0.64 13.32 -16.74
CA PHE A 227 1.01 14.10 -17.92
C PHE A 227 1.35 13.23 -19.12
N GLY A 228 1.47 11.91 -18.93
CA GLY A 228 1.84 10.95 -19.95
C GLY A 228 3.23 11.22 -20.54
N GLU A 229 3.68 10.35 -21.42
CA GLU A 229 4.70 10.72 -22.39
C GLU A 229 4.20 11.92 -23.21
N GLY A 230 4.65 13.13 -22.85
CA GLY A 230 4.48 14.34 -23.63
C GLY A 230 3.15 15.09 -23.46
N LYS A 231 3.05 15.90 -22.39
CA LYS A 231 2.82 17.37 -22.46
C LYS A 231 2.60 17.95 -21.05
N MET A 232 3.66 18.52 -20.49
CA MET A 232 3.56 19.75 -19.71
C MET A 232 4.50 20.77 -20.32
N ALA A 233 4.11 22.04 -20.22
CA ALA A 233 4.93 23.18 -20.59
C ALA A 233 6.14 23.28 -19.65
N HIS A 234 7.17 22.48 -19.94
CA HIS A 234 8.60 22.65 -19.68
C HIS A 234 9.26 21.75 -20.75
N THR A 235 10.16 22.29 -21.55
CA THR A 235 10.67 21.57 -22.73
C THR A 235 11.38 20.28 -22.32
N TYR A 236 11.47 19.30 -23.22
CA TYR A 236 12.27 18.08 -23.00
C TYR A 236 13.70 18.39 -22.52
N GLU A 237 14.25 19.52 -22.92
CA GLU A 237 15.56 20.02 -22.48
C GLU A 237 15.54 20.59 -21.05
N ASP A 238 14.43 21.18 -20.59
CA ASP A 238 14.27 21.59 -19.20
C ASP A 238 14.22 20.36 -18.26
N MET A 239 13.53 19.30 -18.68
CA MET A 239 13.49 18.03 -17.95
C MET A 239 14.86 17.35 -17.87
N LYS A 240 15.64 17.35 -18.96
CA LYS A 240 17.04 16.87 -18.94
C LYS A 240 17.91 17.70 -18.02
N ARG A 241 17.71 19.03 -17.99
CA ARG A 241 18.46 19.94 -17.12
C ARG A 241 18.15 19.64 -15.65
N GLU A 242 16.88 19.53 -15.30
CA GLU A 242 16.45 19.22 -13.94
C GLU A 242 16.87 17.81 -13.48
N ALA A 243 16.76 16.79 -14.34
CA ALA A 243 17.27 15.45 -14.03
C ALA A 243 18.79 15.44 -13.83
N ARG A 244 19.54 16.23 -14.62
CA ARG A 244 20.99 16.41 -14.42
C ARG A 244 21.30 17.13 -13.13
N ASP A 245 20.54 18.16 -12.77
CA ASP A 245 20.79 18.94 -11.55
C ASP A 245 20.41 18.14 -10.29
N TRP A 246 19.36 17.31 -10.37
CA TRP A 246 19.04 16.30 -9.37
C TRP A 246 20.19 15.29 -9.23
N LEU A 247 20.61 14.64 -10.33
CA LEU A 247 21.72 13.68 -10.29
C LEU A 247 23.01 14.29 -9.72
N LYS A 248 23.37 15.54 -10.08
CA LYS A 248 24.53 16.24 -9.51
C LYS A 248 24.44 16.45 -7.99
N THR A 249 23.24 16.55 -7.45
CA THR A 249 22.99 16.76 -6.02
C THR A 249 23.14 15.46 -5.23
N TYR A 250 22.74 14.33 -5.82
CA TYR A 250 22.70 13.03 -5.13
C TYR A 250 23.91 12.13 -5.44
N LEU A 251 24.52 12.22 -6.63
CA LEU A 251 25.74 11.46 -6.99
C LEU A 251 26.90 11.63 -5.99
N PRO A 252 27.15 12.82 -5.40
CA PRO A 252 28.21 12.97 -4.39
C PRO A 252 27.92 12.28 -3.05
N GLN A 253 26.68 11.85 -2.81
CA GLN A 253 26.27 11.21 -1.55
C GLN A 253 26.44 9.69 -1.60
N LEU A 254 26.57 9.13 -2.81
CA LEU A 254 26.88 7.71 -3.05
C LEU A 254 28.38 7.47 -2.87
N ASP A 255 28.75 6.26 -2.44
CA ASP A 255 30.15 5.88 -2.39
C ASP A 255 30.74 5.69 -3.81
N PRO A 256 32.07 5.72 -3.97
CA PRO A 256 32.69 5.60 -5.30
C PRO A 256 32.36 4.30 -6.05
N GLU A 257 32.05 3.20 -5.36
CA GLU A 257 31.73 1.92 -5.98
C GLU A 257 30.32 1.93 -6.55
N GLU A 258 29.33 2.39 -5.77
CA GLU A 258 27.93 2.58 -6.19
C GLU A 258 27.84 3.55 -7.37
N ARG A 259 28.65 4.63 -7.35
CA ARG A 259 28.68 5.64 -8.44
C ARG A 259 29.17 5.07 -9.77
N LEU A 260 30.02 4.04 -9.72
CA LEU A 260 30.66 3.45 -10.90
C LEU A 260 30.06 2.09 -11.27
N GLU A 261 29.03 1.65 -10.54
CA GLU A 261 28.34 0.40 -10.79
C GLU A 261 27.73 0.39 -12.22
N GLY A 262 27.89 -0.74 -12.93
CA GLY A 262 27.44 -0.87 -14.32
C GLY A 262 28.34 -0.23 -15.38
N LEU A 263 29.36 0.56 -15.01
CA LEU A 263 30.39 1.01 -15.95
C LEU A 263 31.50 -0.03 -16.08
N ASP A 264 31.89 -0.33 -17.31
CA ASP A 264 33.10 -1.12 -17.59
C ASP A 264 34.38 -0.32 -17.24
N PRO A 265 35.53 -0.99 -17.04
CA PRO A 265 36.77 -0.32 -16.69
C PRO A 265 37.23 0.75 -17.70
N GLU A 266 36.93 0.57 -18.99
CA GLU A 266 37.33 1.51 -20.03
C GLU A 266 36.54 2.82 -19.94
N ALA A 267 35.23 2.73 -19.71
CA ALA A 267 34.33 3.85 -19.50
C ALA A 267 34.67 4.63 -18.22
N ARG A 268 35.09 3.92 -17.14
CA ARG A 268 35.54 4.55 -15.88
C ARG A 268 36.81 5.40 -16.07
N LEU A 269 37.73 4.97 -16.93
CA LEU A 269 39.01 5.64 -17.18
C LEU A 269 38.96 6.64 -18.34
N LYS A 270 37.82 6.75 -19.03
CA LYS A 270 37.64 7.62 -20.19
C LYS A 270 37.77 9.09 -19.80
N GLY A 271 38.65 9.82 -20.48
CA GLY A 271 38.93 11.23 -20.20
C GLY A 271 40.13 11.47 -19.24
N LEU A 272 40.67 10.43 -18.61
CA LEU A 272 41.96 10.49 -17.93
C LEU A 272 43.10 10.23 -18.92
N ASP A 273 44.17 11.03 -18.84
CA ASP A 273 45.42 10.79 -19.57
C ASP A 273 46.19 9.60 -18.98
N SER A 274 47.21 9.12 -19.72
CA SER A 274 47.99 7.95 -19.33
C SER A 274 48.68 8.13 -17.97
N GLU A 275 49.10 9.34 -17.64
CA GLU A 275 49.77 9.63 -16.37
C GLU A 275 48.79 9.58 -15.19
N ALA A 276 47.61 10.20 -15.32
CA ALA A 276 46.57 10.19 -14.30
C ALA A 276 46.00 8.78 -14.05
N ARG A 277 45.98 7.92 -15.07
CA ARG A 277 45.58 6.51 -14.91
C ARG A 277 46.59 5.67 -14.12
N LEU A 278 47.88 5.97 -14.28
CA LEU A 278 48.97 5.25 -13.61
C LEU A 278 49.27 5.82 -12.22
N LYS A 279 48.84 7.05 -11.95
CA LYS A 279 49.06 7.75 -10.68
C LYS A 279 48.41 6.99 -9.51
N GLY A 280 49.23 6.60 -8.53
CA GLY A 280 48.80 5.85 -7.35
C GLY A 280 48.90 4.34 -7.47
N LEU A 281 49.29 3.81 -8.65
CA LEU A 281 49.72 2.43 -8.80
C LEU A 281 51.20 2.30 -8.39
N ASP A 282 51.54 1.15 -7.82
CA ASP A 282 52.92 0.81 -7.47
C ASP A 282 53.76 0.60 -8.76
N PRO A 283 54.88 1.32 -8.94
CA PRO A 283 55.78 1.14 -10.09
C PRO A 283 56.21 -0.31 -10.32
N ASP A 284 56.45 -1.07 -9.25
CA ASP A 284 56.92 -2.45 -9.35
C ASP A 284 55.83 -3.38 -9.96
N VAL A 285 54.55 -3.09 -9.68
CA VAL A 285 53.41 -3.80 -10.27
C VAL A 285 53.28 -3.51 -11.76
N ILE A 286 53.50 -2.25 -12.17
CA ILE A 286 53.47 -1.85 -13.58
C ILE A 286 54.60 -2.54 -14.35
N GLU A 287 55.82 -2.54 -13.81
CA GLU A 287 56.96 -3.22 -14.44
C GLU A 287 56.75 -4.73 -14.58
N ALA A 288 56.19 -5.38 -13.56
CA ALA A 288 55.88 -6.81 -13.60
C ALA A 288 54.82 -7.13 -14.67
N TRP A 289 53.79 -6.29 -14.80
CA TRP A 289 52.77 -6.44 -15.85
C TRP A 289 53.37 -6.26 -17.26
N LEU A 290 54.24 -5.25 -17.46
CA LEU A 290 54.93 -5.02 -18.73
C LEU A 290 55.85 -6.18 -19.12
N LYS A 291 56.57 -6.77 -18.16
CA LYS A 291 57.40 -7.97 -18.39
C LYS A 291 56.55 -9.15 -18.86
N LYS A 292 55.37 -9.35 -18.26
CA LYS A 292 54.43 -10.41 -18.65
C LYS A 292 53.86 -10.20 -20.06
N GLN A 293 53.48 -8.97 -20.42
CA GLN A 293 52.98 -8.68 -21.77
C GLN A 293 54.06 -8.87 -22.85
N ARG A 294 55.34 -8.60 -22.53
CA ARG A 294 56.48 -8.80 -23.43
C ARG A 294 56.90 -10.27 -23.59
N SER A 295 56.52 -11.16 -22.67
CA SER A 295 56.77 -12.61 -22.81
C SER A 295 55.67 -13.34 -23.58
N ASP A 296 54.47 -12.75 -23.66
CA ASP A 296 53.29 -13.33 -24.32
C ASP A 296 53.13 -12.86 -25.78
N HIS A 297 54.10 -12.10 -26.31
CA HIS A 297 54.28 -11.74 -27.74
C HIS A 297 55.61 -12.31 -28.25
#